data_AF-A0A2S9E630-F1
#
_entry.id   AF-A0A2S9E630-F1
#
_cell.length_a   1.000
_cell.length_b   1.000
_cell.length_c   1.000
_cell.angle_alpha   90.00
_cell.angle_beta   90.00
_cell.angle_gamma   90.00
#
_symmetry.space_group_name_H-M   'P 1'
#
loop_
_entity.id
_entity.type
_entity.pdbx_description
1 polymer ?
#
loop_
_entity_poly.entity_id
_entity_poly.type
_entity_poly.pdbx_seq_one_letter_code
_entity_poly.pdbx_strand_id
1 'polypeptide(L)'
;MIKRVHSRQRLHNIPLKSSCILLALALIGCSSAPIDPPRESSPAPSESPAAPSLREFDLDNALWELSDGYGSEESTALQFKNGKANLNTAEYSIGDVVYSDMNGDGVEDALAPVEMLDGNSFSSLWFIWLAAIEQPEQLIHPVAASRSCGDFINEVTAIPGGIEITETRRTIFDEDRSCAEGGTWEETRTIAVEQFGEDKIWLPVQTGPERGYGGVCNEELPGDVVPFDEPYYLAPTTEAKEEFSSGEIRGISIAGLEDQGTEGGEPGGWRLYNVVENDDSVERCIWLPIH
;
A
#
# COMPACT_ATOMS: atom_id res chain seq x y z
N MET A 1 -20.40 -8.85 40.61
CA MET A 1 -20.81 -10.18 41.13
C MET A 1 -21.42 -10.96 39.96
N ILE A 2 -20.59 -11.55 39.09
CA ILE A 2 -21.01 -12.33 37.92
C ILE A 2 -20.07 -13.53 37.80
N LYS A 3 -20.66 -14.69 37.46
CA LYS A 3 -20.19 -16.05 37.69
C LYS A 3 -19.04 -16.47 36.75
N ARG A 4 -18.05 -17.16 37.34
CA ARG A 4 -17.09 -18.02 36.64
C ARG A 4 -17.82 -19.18 35.96
N VAL A 5 -17.51 -19.44 34.69
CA VAL A 5 -17.80 -20.71 34.01
C VAL A 5 -16.48 -21.43 33.78
N HIS A 6 -16.41 -22.67 34.29
CA HIS A 6 -15.29 -23.59 34.13
C HIS A 6 -15.46 -24.44 32.87
N SER A 7 -14.32 -24.66 32.19
CA SER A 7 -13.78 -25.95 31.75
C SER A 7 -14.67 -26.87 30.88
N ARG A 8 -14.14 -27.25 29.71
CA ARG A 8 -13.72 -28.63 29.45
C ARG A 8 -12.91 -28.78 28.16
N GLN A 9 -11.71 -29.32 28.32
CA GLN A 9 -10.93 -29.99 27.28
C GLN A 9 -11.66 -31.23 26.75
N ARG A 10 -11.58 -31.51 25.45
CA ARG A 10 -11.45 -32.87 24.90
C ARG A 10 -10.62 -32.88 23.62
N LEU A 11 -9.41 -33.40 23.75
CA LEU A 11 -8.60 -34.01 22.71
C LEU A 11 -9.39 -35.12 22.01
N HIS A 12 -9.38 -35.18 20.68
CA HIS A 12 -9.53 -36.43 19.93
C HIS A 12 -8.50 -36.48 18.80
N ASN A 13 -7.54 -37.38 18.97
CA ASN A 13 -6.62 -37.87 17.96
C ASN A 13 -7.38 -38.62 16.86
N ILE A 14 -7.03 -38.38 15.59
CA ILE A 14 -7.25 -39.36 14.50
C ILE A 14 -5.95 -39.43 13.69
N PRO A 15 -5.25 -40.58 13.67
CA PRO A 15 -4.12 -40.82 12.79
C PRO A 15 -4.47 -41.71 11.60
N LEU A 16 -3.71 -41.49 10.51
CA LEU A 16 -3.34 -42.40 9.41
C LEU A 16 -4.46 -43.07 8.57
N LYS A 17 -4.33 -42.97 7.23
CA LYS A 17 -3.81 -44.07 6.38
C LYS A 17 -3.88 -43.79 4.86
N SER A 18 -2.81 -44.24 4.19
CA SER A 18 -2.74 -44.90 2.87
C SER A 18 -3.11 -44.09 1.61
N SER A 19 -2.15 -43.75 0.76
CA SER A 19 -1.60 -44.58 -0.33
C SER A 19 -2.64 -45.13 -1.31
N CYS A 20 -2.62 -44.61 -2.55
CA CYS A 20 -2.81 -45.42 -3.75
C CYS A 20 -2.16 -44.76 -4.97
N ILE A 21 -1.06 -45.36 -5.40
CA ILE A 21 -0.42 -45.20 -6.71
C ILE A 21 -1.36 -45.80 -7.76
N LEU A 22 -1.63 -45.08 -8.84
CA LEU A 22 -2.19 -45.67 -10.06
C LEU A 22 -1.43 -45.16 -11.29
N LEU A 23 -0.52 -46.04 -11.71
CA LEU A 23 0.14 -46.10 -13.00
C LEU A 23 -0.95 -46.38 -14.06
N ALA A 24 -1.07 -45.56 -15.10
CA ALA A 24 -1.85 -45.91 -16.29
C ALA A 24 -0.99 -45.77 -17.55
N LEU A 25 -0.91 -46.90 -18.26
CA LEU A 25 -0.15 -47.17 -19.46
C LEU A 25 -0.64 -46.38 -20.69
N ALA A 26 0.32 -46.18 -21.60
CA ALA A 26 0.20 -45.63 -22.94
C ALA A 26 -0.77 -46.38 -23.87
N LEU A 27 -1.37 -45.62 -24.80
CA LEU A 27 -1.86 -46.12 -26.09
C LEU A 27 -1.37 -45.18 -27.19
N ILE A 28 -0.45 -45.70 -28.01
CA ILE A 28 0.05 -45.06 -29.23
C ILE A 28 -0.91 -45.45 -30.36
N GLY A 29 -1.71 -44.51 -30.83
CA GLY A 29 -2.54 -44.65 -32.02
C GLY A 29 -1.97 -43.85 -33.18
N CYS A 30 -1.50 -44.52 -34.24
CA CYS A 30 -1.19 -43.89 -35.51
C CYS A 30 -2.49 -43.49 -36.21
N SER A 31 -2.82 -42.20 -36.18
CA SER A 31 -3.94 -41.64 -36.95
C SER A 31 -3.36 -40.80 -38.09
N SER A 32 -3.79 -41.10 -39.32
CA SER A 32 -3.40 -40.40 -40.54
C SER A 32 -3.95 -38.97 -40.51
N ALA A 33 -3.06 -37.98 -40.58
CA ALA A 33 -3.41 -36.57 -40.47
C ALA A 33 -4.27 -36.09 -41.67
N PRO A 34 -5.36 -35.36 -41.43
CA PRO A 34 -6.07 -34.59 -42.45
C PRO A 34 -5.16 -33.49 -43.01
N ILE A 35 -5.20 -33.27 -44.32
CA ILE A 35 -4.56 -32.11 -44.95
C ILE A 35 -5.41 -30.89 -44.59
N ASP A 36 -4.95 -30.11 -43.61
CA ASP A 36 -5.57 -28.85 -43.23
C ASP A 36 -5.45 -27.82 -44.38
N PRO A 37 -6.51 -27.03 -44.66
CA PRO A 37 -6.43 -25.92 -45.59
C PRO A 37 -5.41 -24.87 -45.11
N PRO A 38 -4.87 -24.03 -46.01
CA PRO A 38 -3.93 -22.99 -45.64
C PRO A 38 -4.56 -22.10 -44.56
N ARG A 39 -4.01 -22.17 -43.35
CA ARG A 39 -4.42 -21.33 -42.24
C ARG A 39 -4.11 -19.89 -42.63
N GLU A 40 -5.14 -19.11 -42.95
CA GLU A 40 -5.02 -17.66 -43.06
C GLU A 40 -4.29 -17.17 -41.82
N SER A 41 -3.08 -16.62 -42.02
CA SER A 41 -2.29 -16.03 -40.96
C SER A 41 -3.11 -14.89 -40.38
N SER A 42 -3.68 -15.13 -39.19
CA SER A 42 -4.31 -14.10 -38.38
C SER A 42 -3.34 -12.92 -38.30
N PRO A 43 -3.78 -11.69 -38.59
CA PRO A 43 -2.90 -10.53 -38.50
C PRO A 43 -2.28 -10.52 -37.11
N ALA A 44 -0.96 -10.30 -37.06
CA ALA A 44 -0.24 -10.15 -35.80
C ALA A 44 -0.95 -9.07 -34.97
N PRO A 45 -1.15 -9.28 -33.66
CA PRO A 45 -1.74 -8.26 -32.81
C PRO A 45 -0.95 -6.96 -32.99
N SER A 46 -1.65 -5.89 -33.34
CA SER A 46 -1.08 -4.56 -33.42
C SER A 46 -0.56 -4.22 -32.03
N GLU A 47 0.77 -4.17 -31.86
CA GLU A 47 1.39 -3.70 -30.62
C GLU A 47 0.87 -2.28 -30.35
N SER A 48 0.08 -2.11 -29.30
CA SER A 48 -0.19 -0.78 -28.76
C SER A 48 1.16 -0.16 -28.37
N PRO A 49 1.36 1.14 -28.61
CA PRO A 49 2.58 1.81 -28.19
C PRO A 49 2.73 1.65 -26.67
N ALA A 50 3.90 1.14 -26.24
CA ALA A 50 4.26 1.07 -24.83
C ALA A 50 4.53 2.47 -24.27
N ALA A 51 4.26 2.68 -22.98
CA ALA A 51 4.61 3.91 -22.30
C ALA A 51 6.15 4.12 -22.28
N PRO A 52 6.64 5.37 -22.34
CA PRO A 52 8.04 5.66 -22.12
C PRO A 52 8.44 5.38 -20.66
N SER A 53 9.69 4.96 -20.44
CA SER A 53 10.22 4.70 -19.09
C SER A 53 10.39 6.00 -18.30
N LEU A 54 10.06 6.00 -17.00
CA LEU A 54 10.24 7.17 -16.13
C LEU A 54 11.70 7.58 -15.91
N ARG A 55 12.68 6.72 -16.21
CA ARG A 55 14.10 7.09 -16.14
C ARG A 55 14.48 8.23 -17.09
N GLU A 56 13.68 8.45 -18.14
CA GLU A 56 13.89 9.53 -19.10
C GLU A 56 13.07 10.78 -18.75
N PHE A 57 12.14 10.67 -17.80
CA PHE A 57 11.33 11.79 -17.34
C PHE A 57 12.09 12.64 -16.33
N ASP A 58 12.07 13.95 -16.53
CA ASP A 58 12.80 14.92 -15.71
C ASP A 58 12.01 15.28 -14.44
N LEU A 59 11.98 14.36 -13.48
CA LEU A 59 11.33 14.55 -12.17
C LEU A 59 11.85 15.80 -11.44
N ASP A 60 13.12 16.15 -11.65
CA ASP A 60 13.81 17.31 -11.09
C ASP A 60 13.24 18.66 -11.56
N ASN A 61 12.53 18.67 -12.67
CA ASN A 61 11.87 19.86 -13.23
C ASN A 61 10.35 19.67 -13.40
N ALA A 62 9.79 18.60 -12.83
CA ALA A 62 8.36 18.33 -12.87
C ALA A 62 7.56 19.24 -11.92
N LEU A 63 6.26 19.35 -12.20
CA LEU A 63 5.29 19.87 -11.24
C LEU A 63 4.86 18.72 -10.34
N TRP A 64 4.94 18.92 -9.03
CA TRP A 64 4.54 17.95 -8.02
C TRP A 64 3.31 18.42 -7.27
N GLU A 65 2.41 17.51 -6.93
CA GLU A 65 1.28 17.77 -6.03
C GLU A 65 1.50 17.06 -4.70
N LEU A 66 1.69 17.81 -3.62
CA LEU A 66 2.00 17.26 -2.31
C LEU A 66 0.74 17.21 -1.44
N SER A 67 0.31 16.01 -1.04
CA SER A 67 -0.66 15.78 0.03
C SER A 67 0.03 15.11 1.22
N ASP A 68 -0.43 15.40 2.43
CA ASP A 68 0.12 14.80 3.67
C ASP A 68 -0.49 13.41 3.98
N GLY A 69 -1.46 12.95 3.17
CA GLY A 69 -2.15 11.68 3.36
C GLY A 69 -3.65 11.76 3.01
N TYR A 70 -4.34 10.63 3.13
CA TYR A 70 -5.80 10.58 2.96
C TYR A 70 -6.46 11.29 4.15
N GLY A 71 -7.09 12.44 3.88
CA GLY A 71 -7.67 13.32 4.91
C GLY A 71 -7.29 14.79 4.73
N SER A 72 -6.26 15.10 3.93
CA SER A 72 -6.03 16.47 3.47
C SER A 72 -6.87 16.73 2.22
N GLU A 73 -7.88 17.61 2.31
CA GLU A 73 -8.64 18.05 1.11
C GLU A 73 -7.79 18.90 0.17
N GLU A 74 -6.69 19.47 0.68
CA GLU A 74 -5.79 20.34 -0.07
C GLU A 74 -4.50 19.60 -0.42
N SER A 75 -4.08 19.73 -1.68
CA SER A 75 -2.72 19.44 -2.12
C SER A 75 -1.97 20.73 -2.43
N THR A 76 -0.66 20.71 -2.23
CA THR A 76 0.22 21.84 -2.55
C THR A 76 0.98 21.55 -3.83
N ALA A 77 0.72 22.34 -4.88
CA ALA A 77 1.46 22.23 -6.13
C ALA A 77 2.83 22.93 -6.03
N LEU A 78 3.93 22.19 -6.25
CA LEU A 78 5.30 22.70 -6.26
C LEU A 78 5.99 22.45 -7.59
N GLN A 79 6.45 23.54 -8.22
CA GLN A 79 7.30 23.45 -9.41
C GLN A 79 8.76 23.32 -8.99
N PHE A 80 9.33 22.15 -9.19
CA PHE A 80 10.76 21.92 -8.95
C PHE A 80 11.61 22.47 -10.10
N LYS A 81 12.84 22.87 -9.76
CA LYS A 81 13.87 23.31 -10.71
C LYS A 81 15.21 22.70 -10.29
N ASN A 82 15.70 21.74 -11.07
CA ASN A 82 16.88 20.94 -10.74
C ASN A 82 16.77 20.29 -9.35
N GLY A 83 15.64 19.63 -9.10
CA GLY A 83 15.39 18.86 -7.87
C GLY A 83 15.15 19.72 -6.64
N LYS A 84 14.92 21.04 -6.79
CA LYS A 84 14.67 21.96 -5.66
C LYS A 84 13.47 22.86 -5.88
N ALA A 85 12.74 23.15 -4.80
CA ALA A 85 11.68 24.15 -4.75
C ALA A 85 11.73 24.91 -3.40
N ASN A 86 11.05 26.05 -3.33
CA ASN A 86 10.90 26.82 -2.09
C ASN A 86 9.45 27.27 -1.98
N LEU A 87 8.87 27.15 -0.79
CA LEU A 87 7.56 27.70 -0.47
C LEU A 87 7.62 28.35 0.90
N ASN A 88 7.38 29.67 0.95
CA ASN A 88 7.56 30.47 2.17
C ASN A 88 8.98 30.33 2.75
N THR A 89 9.10 29.81 3.98
CA THR A 89 10.37 29.53 4.66
C THR A 89 10.86 28.10 4.48
N ALA A 90 10.05 27.23 3.88
CA ALA A 90 10.37 25.83 3.68
C ALA A 90 11.14 25.61 2.38
N GLU A 91 12.25 24.88 2.48
CA GLU A 91 13.05 24.40 1.36
C GLU A 91 12.63 22.96 1.04
N TYR A 92 12.45 22.65 -0.24
CA TYR A 92 12.08 21.32 -0.71
C TYR A 92 13.15 20.77 -1.66
N SER A 93 13.46 19.49 -1.52
CA SER A 93 14.33 18.76 -2.45
C SER A 93 13.77 17.39 -2.82
N ILE A 94 14.07 16.95 -4.04
CA ILE A 94 13.84 15.56 -4.45
C ILE A 94 15.07 14.76 -4.03
N GLY A 95 14.85 13.66 -3.32
CA GLY A 95 15.92 12.74 -2.93
C GLY A 95 16.15 11.63 -3.97
N ASP A 96 16.78 10.54 -3.55
CA ASP A 96 17.12 9.44 -4.46
C ASP A 96 15.88 8.70 -4.95
N VAL A 97 15.76 8.57 -6.28
CA VAL A 97 14.62 7.91 -6.94
C VAL A 97 14.87 6.41 -7.08
N VAL A 98 13.89 5.61 -6.67
CA VAL A 98 13.87 4.15 -6.84
C VAL A 98 12.91 3.79 -7.97
N TYR A 99 13.32 2.89 -8.86
CA TYR A 99 12.53 2.51 -10.03
C TYR A 99 12.17 1.03 -9.97
N SER A 100 10.90 0.71 -10.26
CA SER A 100 10.37 -0.66 -10.33
C SER A 100 9.09 -0.67 -11.15
N ASP A 101 8.75 -1.77 -11.81
CA ASP A 101 7.44 -1.98 -12.43
C ASP A 101 6.43 -2.32 -11.32
N MET A 102 5.74 -1.30 -10.80
CA MET A 102 4.87 -1.43 -9.63
C MET A 102 3.43 -1.78 -10.01
N ASN A 103 3.03 -1.51 -11.25
CA ASN A 103 1.68 -1.80 -11.77
C ASN A 103 1.63 -3.08 -12.64
N GLY A 104 2.77 -3.68 -12.96
CA GLY A 104 2.89 -4.91 -13.73
C GLY A 104 2.71 -4.76 -15.24
N ASP A 105 2.85 -3.55 -15.80
CA ASP A 105 2.67 -3.26 -17.22
C ASP A 105 3.94 -3.47 -18.06
N GLY A 106 5.06 -3.81 -17.42
CA GLY A 106 6.36 -4.04 -18.05
C GLY A 106 7.21 -2.78 -18.25
N VAL A 107 6.75 -1.62 -17.77
CA VAL A 107 7.48 -0.35 -17.77
C VAL A 107 7.82 0.02 -16.33
N GLU A 108 9.02 0.57 -16.11
CA GLU A 108 9.42 0.99 -14.76
C GLU A 108 8.70 2.28 -14.35
N ASP A 109 7.99 2.19 -13.23
CA ASP A 109 7.48 3.29 -12.42
C ASP A 109 8.60 3.85 -11.51
N ALA A 110 8.31 4.93 -10.79
CA ALA A 110 9.26 5.59 -9.90
C ALA A 110 8.65 5.86 -8.53
N LEU A 111 9.42 5.59 -7.48
CA LEU A 111 9.15 5.98 -6.11
C LEU A 111 10.21 7.01 -5.72
N ALA A 112 9.78 8.22 -5.37
CA ALA A 112 10.67 9.34 -5.16
C ALA A 112 10.27 10.12 -3.89
N PRO A 113 11.24 10.45 -3.01
CA PRO A 113 10.98 11.25 -1.83
C PRO A 113 11.04 12.75 -2.16
N VAL A 114 10.11 13.49 -1.57
CA VAL A 114 10.19 14.94 -1.42
C VAL A 114 10.54 15.25 0.03
N GLU A 115 11.73 15.79 0.23
CA GLU A 115 12.24 16.24 1.52
C GLU A 115 11.89 17.70 1.73
N MET A 116 11.43 18.04 2.92
CA MET A 116 11.12 19.39 3.35
C MET A 116 11.96 19.75 4.59
N LEU A 117 12.57 20.92 4.55
CA LEU A 117 13.23 21.54 5.70
C LEU A 117 12.55 22.88 5.99
N ASP A 118 12.05 23.07 7.21
CA ASP A 118 11.49 24.35 7.67
C ASP A 118 11.99 24.67 9.08
N GLY A 119 13.03 25.50 9.16
CA GLY A 119 13.70 25.80 10.42
C GLY A 119 14.35 24.56 11.05
N ASN A 120 13.78 24.07 12.16
CA ASN A 120 14.23 22.86 12.85
C ASN A 120 13.36 21.63 12.51
N SER A 121 12.35 21.79 11.66
CA SER A 121 11.46 20.72 11.24
C SER A 121 11.97 20.07 9.96
N PHE A 122 11.80 18.76 9.88
CA PHE A 122 12.10 17.93 8.73
C PHE A 122 10.94 16.97 8.46
N SER A 123 10.58 16.82 7.20
CA SER A 123 9.78 15.70 6.72
C SER A 123 10.32 15.18 5.39
N SER A 124 10.04 13.92 5.08
CA SER A 124 10.27 13.32 3.78
C SER A 124 9.04 12.50 3.42
N LEU A 125 8.40 12.80 2.30
CA LEU A 125 7.20 12.11 1.83
C LEU A 125 7.53 11.39 0.52
N TRP A 126 7.26 10.09 0.46
CA TRP A 126 7.57 9.26 -0.70
C TRP A 126 6.34 9.09 -1.59
N PHE A 127 6.44 9.51 -2.85
CA PHE A 127 5.33 9.45 -3.82
C PHE A 127 5.65 8.51 -4.97
N ILE A 128 4.61 7.84 -5.46
CA ILE A 128 4.68 7.02 -6.67
C ILE A 128 4.39 7.91 -7.88
N TRP A 129 5.20 7.75 -8.91
CA TRP A 129 4.95 8.18 -10.27
C TRP A 129 4.79 6.95 -11.15
N LEU A 130 3.68 6.87 -11.86
CA LEU A 130 3.38 5.81 -12.81
C LEU A 130 3.82 6.21 -14.22
N ALA A 131 4.43 5.28 -14.93
CA ALA A 131 4.69 5.44 -16.36
C ALA A 131 3.34 5.43 -17.11
N ALA A 132 3.17 6.33 -18.08
CA ALA A 132 1.98 6.38 -18.91
C ALA A 132 2.28 6.93 -20.30
N ILE A 133 1.49 6.50 -21.29
CA ILE A 133 1.73 6.76 -22.72
C ILE A 133 1.75 8.26 -23.03
N GLU A 134 0.81 9.02 -22.46
CA GLU A 134 0.69 10.45 -22.73
C GLU A 134 1.64 11.27 -21.85
N GLN A 135 1.56 11.05 -20.54
CA GLN A 135 2.40 11.71 -19.54
C GLN A 135 2.44 10.86 -18.28
N PRO A 136 3.56 10.86 -17.53
CA PRO A 136 3.61 10.28 -16.19
C PRO A 136 2.51 10.80 -15.28
N GLU A 137 1.98 9.92 -14.43
CA GLU A 137 0.94 10.23 -13.46
C GLU A 137 1.48 10.11 -12.03
N GLN A 138 1.37 11.17 -11.23
CA GLN A 138 1.72 11.11 -9.82
C GLN A 138 0.53 10.58 -9.01
N LEU A 139 0.75 9.59 -8.15
CA LEU A 139 -0.20 9.28 -7.08
C LEU A 139 -0.06 10.32 -5.98
N ILE A 140 -1.15 11.07 -5.76
CA ILE A 140 -1.12 12.28 -4.92
C ILE A 140 -0.83 12.02 -3.45
N HIS A 141 -1.16 10.83 -2.95
CA HIS A 141 -0.94 10.47 -1.56
C HIS A 141 0.37 9.70 -1.38
N PRO A 142 1.16 10.04 -0.35
CA PRO A 142 2.44 9.40 -0.13
C PRO A 142 2.25 7.98 0.36
N VAL A 143 3.23 7.13 0.05
CA VAL A 143 3.27 5.74 0.47
C VAL A 143 4.14 5.47 1.68
N ALA A 144 5.01 6.41 2.02
CA ALA A 144 5.89 6.35 3.17
C ALA A 144 6.22 7.78 3.62
N ALA A 145 6.53 7.95 4.91
CA ALA A 145 6.89 9.24 5.46
C ALA A 145 7.99 9.12 6.52
N SER A 146 8.93 10.07 6.50
CA SER A 146 9.81 10.37 7.64
C SER A 146 9.43 11.71 8.23
N ARG A 147 9.39 11.86 9.56
CA ARG A 147 9.06 13.13 10.26
C ARG A 147 9.95 13.34 11.47
N SER A 148 10.22 14.60 11.84
CA SER A 148 11.07 14.93 13.02
C SER A 148 10.65 14.26 14.34
N CYS A 149 9.36 13.96 14.50
CA CYS A 149 8.77 13.36 15.71
C CYS A 149 7.81 12.22 15.35
N GLY A 150 8.08 11.47 14.30
CA GLY A 150 7.19 10.41 13.83
C GLY A 150 7.95 9.24 13.24
N ASP A 151 7.39 8.69 12.18
CA ASP A 151 7.97 7.58 11.43
C ASP A 151 9.30 7.98 10.78
N PHE A 152 10.08 6.96 10.44
CA PHE A 152 11.38 7.11 9.79
C PHE A 152 11.60 5.98 8.79
N ILE A 153 11.84 6.33 7.53
CA ILE A 153 12.19 5.38 6.48
C ILE A 153 13.68 5.03 6.59
N ASN A 154 13.97 3.75 6.82
CA ASN A 154 15.33 3.24 6.97
C ASN A 154 15.94 2.84 5.62
N GLU A 155 15.17 2.15 4.78
CA GLU A 155 15.62 1.62 3.49
C GLU A 155 14.45 1.50 2.51
N VAL A 156 14.72 1.74 1.23
CA VAL A 156 13.77 1.57 0.13
C VAL A 156 14.47 0.81 -0.98
N THR A 157 13.93 -0.35 -1.34
CA THR A 157 14.55 -1.27 -2.30
C THR A 157 13.57 -1.67 -3.38
N ALA A 158 13.98 -1.54 -4.64
CA ALA A 158 13.22 -2.07 -5.77
C ALA A 158 13.22 -3.61 -5.75
N ILE A 159 12.04 -4.21 -5.88
CA ILE A 159 11.88 -5.66 -6.02
C ILE A 159 11.00 -5.98 -7.24
N PRO A 160 10.99 -7.21 -7.77
CA PRO A 160 10.11 -7.55 -8.88
C PRO A 160 8.63 -7.32 -8.52
N GLY A 161 7.94 -6.45 -9.27
CA GLY A 161 6.51 -6.17 -9.09
C GLY A 161 6.16 -5.17 -7.99
N GLY A 162 7.15 -4.44 -7.44
CA GLY A 162 6.88 -3.48 -6.37
C GLY A 162 8.12 -2.87 -5.73
N ILE A 163 7.93 -2.32 -4.54
CA ILE A 163 8.99 -1.74 -3.69
C ILE A 163 8.89 -2.35 -2.30
N GLU A 164 10.04 -2.72 -1.73
CA GLU A 164 10.18 -3.05 -0.31
C GLU A 164 10.61 -1.80 0.46
N ILE A 165 9.88 -1.48 1.53
CA ILE A 165 10.14 -0.35 2.43
C ILE A 165 10.41 -0.91 3.81
N THR A 166 11.57 -0.59 4.37
CA THR A 166 11.89 -0.83 5.77
C THR A 166 11.82 0.48 6.52
N GLU A 167 11.04 0.53 7.60
CA GLU A 167 10.74 1.74 8.35
C GLU A 167 10.70 1.49 9.86
N THR A 168 10.92 2.55 10.63
CA THR A 168 10.71 2.58 12.07
C THR A 168 9.55 3.52 12.34
N ARG A 169 8.44 2.98 12.83
CA ARG A 169 7.19 3.70 13.05
C ARG A 169 6.99 4.06 14.51
N ARG A 170 6.44 5.25 14.72
CA ARG A 170 6.02 5.69 16.05
C ARG A 170 4.57 5.31 16.25
N THR A 171 4.31 4.50 17.27
CA THR A 171 2.97 3.96 17.50
C THR A 171 2.20 4.72 18.58
N ILE A 172 0.89 4.45 18.71
CA ILE A 172 0.08 4.90 19.85
C ILE A 172 0.65 4.45 21.22
N PHE A 173 1.56 3.49 21.25
CA PHE A 173 2.18 2.97 22.48
C PHE A 173 3.50 3.69 22.84
N ASP A 174 3.96 4.62 21.99
CA ASP A 174 5.20 5.39 22.17
C ASP A 174 4.99 6.72 22.92
N GLU A 175 3.99 6.79 23.82
CA GLU A 175 3.59 8.04 24.52
C GLU A 175 4.71 8.68 25.34
N ASP A 176 5.57 7.87 25.97
CA ASP A 176 6.62 8.34 26.88
C ASP A 176 7.96 8.66 26.19
N ARG A 177 8.04 8.52 24.85
CA ARG A 177 9.30 8.67 24.11
C ARG A 177 9.52 10.11 23.65
N SER A 178 10.75 10.59 23.72
CA SER A 178 11.15 11.85 23.08
C SER A 178 11.21 11.72 21.55
N CYS A 179 11.21 12.84 20.81
CA CYS A 179 11.40 12.79 19.35
C CYS A 179 12.78 12.21 18.96
N ALA A 180 13.79 12.43 19.80
CA ALA A 180 15.15 11.94 19.55
C ALA A 180 15.28 10.42 19.70
N GLU A 181 14.34 9.78 20.41
CA GLU A 181 14.32 8.32 20.59
C GLU A 181 13.63 7.58 19.45
N GLY A 182 12.93 8.29 18.55
CA GLY A 182 12.18 7.70 17.44
C GLY A 182 11.04 6.78 17.90
N GLY A 183 10.42 6.11 16.93
CA GLY A 183 9.46 5.04 17.16
C GLY A 183 10.11 3.75 17.67
N THR A 184 9.29 2.81 18.16
CA THR A 184 9.78 1.49 18.60
C THR A 184 9.45 0.35 17.65
N TRP A 185 8.57 0.59 16.68
CA TRP A 185 8.09 -0.44 15.78
C TRP A 185 8.95 -0.49 14.52
N GLU A 186 9.62 -1.61 14.27
CA GLU A 186 10.34 -1.83 13.02
C GLU A 186 9.49 -2.70 12.10
N GLU A 187 9.30 -2.24 10.86
CA GLU A 187 8.48 -2.92 9.87
C GLU A 187 9.20 -2.96 8.53
N THR A 188 9.05 -4.08 7.82
CA THR A 188 9.40 -4.20 6.40
C THR A 188 8.14 -4.62 5.67
N ARG A 189 7.67 -3.78 4.75
CA ARG A 189 6.49 -4.04 3.92
C ARG A 189 6.79 -3.89 2.46
N THR A 190 6.03 -4.61 1.65
CA THR A 190 6.07 -4.52 0.18
C THR A 190 4.84 -3.79 -0.32
N ILE A 191 5.04 -2.84 -1.22
CA ILE A 191 3.98 -2.12 -1.90
C ILE A 191 4.03 -2.32 -3.41
N ALA A 192 2.84 -2.33 -4.03
CA ALA A 192 2.61 -2.31 -5.47
C ALA A 192 1.47 -1.31 -5.77
N VAL A 193 1.06 -1.20 -7.03
CA VAL A 193 -0.06 -0.36 -7.44
C VAL A 193 -1.09 -1.18 -8.19
N GLU A 194 -2.36 -1.02 -7.81
CA GLU A 194 -3.48 -1.73 -8.42
C GLU A 194 -4.60 -0.77 -8.84
N GLN A 195 -5.36 -1.11 -9.89
CA GLN A 195 -6.55 -0.35 -10.30
C GLN A 195 -7.81 -0.86 -9.63
N PHE A 196 -8.61 0.06 -9.10
CA PHE A 196 -9.91 -0.27 -8.50
C PHE A 196 -11.04 0.58 -9.09
N GLY A 197 -12.26 0.05 -9.00
CA GLY A 197 -13.48 0.75 -9.38
C GLY A 197 -13.78 0.75 -10.88
N GLU A 198 -14.93 1.33 -11.20
CA GLU A 198 -15.38 1.55 -12.59
C GLU A 198 -14.45 2.52 -13.32
N ASP A 199 -13.95 3.54 -12.61
CA ASP A 199 -13.05 4.58 -13.16
C ASP A 199 -11.58 4.13 -13.27
N LYS A 200 -11.24 2.91 -12.81
CA LYS A 200 -9.89 2.35 -12.87
C LYS A 200 -8.82 3.24 -12.24
N ILE A 201 -9.11 3.74 -11.04
CA ILE A 201 -8.21 4.58 -10.27
C ILE A 201 -7.05 3.74 -9.74
N TRP A 202 -5.82 4.21 -9.96
CA TRP A 202 -4.60 3.62 -9.43
C TRP A 202 -4.43 3.94 -7.95
N LEU A 203 -4.16 2.92 -7.14
CA LEU A 203 -3.95 3.07 -5.70
C LEU A 203 -2.80 2.19 -5.22
N PRO A 204 -2.02 2.68 -4.23
CA PRO A 204 -0.98 1.86 -3.61
C PRO A 204 -1.61 0.76 -2.75
N VAL A 205 -1.08 -0.46 -2.88
CA VAL A 205 -1.51 -1.64 -2.13
C VAL A 205 -0.31 -2.25 -1.44
N GLN A 206 -0.43 -2.52 -0.15
CA GLN A 206 0.52 -3.36 0.57
C GLN A 206 0.27 -4.80 0.15
N THR A 207 1.29 -5.44 -0.42
CA THR A 207 1.23 -6.83 -0.89
C THR A 207 1.90 -7.82 0.06
N GLY A 208 2.67 -7.32 1.03
CA GLY A 208 3.25 -8.10 2.12
C GLY A 208 3.74 -7.22 3.27
N PRO A 209 3.92 -7.75 4.50
CA PRO A 209 3.70 -9.16 4.87
C PRO A 209 2.22 -9.54 4.82
N GLU A 210 1.34 -8.61 5.19
CA GLU A 210 -0.10 -8.76 5.11
C GLU A 210 -0.70 -7.75 4.15
N ARG A 211 -1.76 -8.14 3.44
CA ARG A 211 -2.38 -7.31 2.42
C ARG A 211 -3.17 -6.16 3.06
N GLY A 212 -3.02 -4.95 2.53
CA GLY A 212 -3.62 -3.75 3.12
C GLY A 212 -3.55 -2.55 2.18
N TYR A 213 -4.05 -1.40 2.63
CA TYR A 213 -3.79 -0.15 1.93
C TYR A 213 -2.28 0.15 1.96
N GLY A 214 -1.69 0.47 0.81
CA GLY A 214 -0.23 0.59 0.66
C GLY A 214 0.34 1.96 1.01
N GLY A 215 -0.50 2.92 1.36
CA GLY A 215 -0.04 4.26 1.66
C GLY A 215 0.21 4.55 3.14
N VAL A 216 0.49 5.82 3.44
CA VAL A 216 0.62 6.28 4.84
C VAL A 216 -0.74 6.19 5.53
N CYS A 217 -0.77 5.52 6.68
CA CYS A 217 -1.96 5.40 7.50
C CYS A 217 -2.29 6.70 8.26
N ASN A 218 -3.50 6.78 8.82
CA ASN A 218 -3.90 7.91 9.65
C ASN A 218 -2.96 8.06 10.85
N GLU A 219 -2.67 9.31 11.23
CA GLU A 219 -1.82 9.60 12.39
C GLU A 219 -2.36 8.84 13.61
N GLU A 220 -1.46 8.10 14.25
CA GLU A 220 -1.72 7.26 15.40
C GLU A 220 -1.95 8.14 16.64
N LEU A 221 -3.12 8.77 16.70
CA LEU A 221 -3.58 9.44 17.90
C LEU A 221 -3.95 8.40 18.96
N PRO A 222 -3.83 8.70 20.26
CA PRO A 222 -4.39 7.84 21.30
C PRO A 222 -5.90 7.69 21.11
N GLY A 223 -6.39 6.46 21.08
CA GLY A 223 -7.80 6.16 20.86
C GLY A 223 -8.18 4.78 21.38
N ASP A 224 -9.49 4.57 21.51
CA ASP A 224 -10.01 3.24 21.84
C ASP A 224 -9.71 2.28 20.68
N VAL A 225 -9.43 1.02 21.01
CA VAL A 225 -9.34 -0.06 20.04
C VAL A 225 -10.57 -0.93 20.17
N VAL A 226 -11.37 -0.96 19.10
CA VAL A 226 -12.63 -1.69 19.06
C VAL A 226 -12.42 -3.01 18.30
N PRO A 227 -12.89 -4.14 18.85
CA PRO A 227 -12.85 -5.41 18.12
C PRO A 227 -13.51 -5.29 16.75
N PHE A 228 -12.87 -5.86 15.74
CA PHE A 228 -13.33 -5.84 14.37
C PHE A 228 -13.05 -7.22 13.76
N ASP A 229 -14.03 -7.81 13.08
CA ASP A 229 -13.93 -9.13 12.44
C ASP A 229 -14.73 -9.19 11.13
N GLU A 230 -15.13 -8.03 10.61
CA GLU A 230 -15.85 -7.89 9.34
C GLU A 230 -14.86 -7.75 8.17
N PRO A 231 -15.31 -7.98 6.92
CA PRO A 231 -14.49 -7.72 5.75
C PRO A 231 -14.02 -6.26 5.68
N TYR A 232 -12.85 -6.05 5.09
CA TYR A 232 -12.25 -4.74 4.90
C TYR A 232 -11.94 -4.47 3.43
N TYR A 233 -11.46 -3.27 3.13
CA TYR A 233 -11.19 -2.86 1.76
C TYR A 233 -9.80 -2.24 1.63
N LEU A 234 -9.11 -2.51 0.51
CA LEU A 234 -7.79 -1.96 0.21
C LEU A 234 -7.86 -0.52 -0.33
N ALA A 235 -9.04 -0.13 -0.77
CA ALA A 235 -9.35 1.15 -1.41
C ALA A 235 -10.76 1.61 -1.02
N PRO A 236 -11.11 2.90 -1.21
CA PRO A 236 -12.45 3.43 -0.95
C PRO A 236 -13.47 2.99 -2.02
N THR A 237 -13.62 1.68 -2.22
CA THR A 237 -14.56 1.05 -3.15
C THR A 237 -14.87 -0.38 -2.74
N THR A 238 -16.10 -0.83 -2.99
CA THR A 238 -16.52 -2.19 -2.64
C THR A 238 -15.88 -3.29 -3.49
N GLU A 239 -15.29 -2.94 -4.63
CA GLU A 239 -14.55 -3.88 -5.49
C GLU A 239 -13.22 -4.32 -4.88
N ALA A 240 -12.65 -3.52 -3.97
CA ALA A 240 -11.37 -3.77 -3.32
C ALA A 240 -11.51 -4.60 -2.03
N LYS A 241 -12.55 -5.44 -1.95
CA LYS A 241 -12.92 -6.18 -0.74
C LYS A 241 -11.91 -7.29 -0.46
N GLU A 242 -11.50 -7.39 0.80
CA GLU A 242 -10.66 -8.45 1.35
C GLU A 242 -11.25 -9.01 2.65
N GLU A 243 -10.73 -10.15 3.09
CA GLU A 243 -11.04 -10.78 4.37
C GLU A 243 -9.78 -10.88 5.22
N PHE A 244 -9.90 -10.72 6.54
CA PHE A 244 -8.76 -10.98 7.41
C PHE A 244 -8.47 -12.47 7.47
N SER A 245 -7.19 -12.82 7.51
CA SER A 245 -6.75 -14.11 8.01
C SER A 245 -7.24 -14.27 9.45
N SER A 246 -7.83 -15.43 9.73
CA SER A 246 -8.50 -15.65 11.01
C SER A 246 -7.51 -15.58 12.19
N GLY A 247 -7.75 -14.68 13.14
CA GLY A 247 -7.07 -14.67 14.44
C GLY A 247 -5.85 -13.75 14.55
N GLU A 248 -5.66 -12.82 13.63
CA GLU A 248 -4.51 -11.89 13.61
C GLU A 248 -4.86 -10.56 14.28
N ILE A 249 -6.04 -10.01 13.99
CA ILE A 249 -6.42 -8.67 14.46
C ILE A 249 -7.01 -8.66 15.87
N ARG A 250 -6.63 -7.66 16.65
CA ARG A 250 -7.26 -7.29 17.93
C ARG A 250 -8.46 -6.37 17.71
N GLY A 251 -8.34 -5.47 16.75
CA GLY A 251 -9.36 -4.49 16.44
C GLY A 251 -8.87 -3.39 15.50
N ILE A 252 -9.65 -2.34 15.39
CA ILE A 252 -9.27 -1.11 14.69
C ILE A 252 -9.14 0.03 15.70
N SER A 253 -8.14 0.89 15.50
CA SER A 253 -8.02 2.13 16.27
C SER A 253 -9.03 3.15 15.75
N ILE A 254 -9.82 3.69 16.67
CA ILE A 254 -10.79 4.76 16.40
C ILE A 254 -10.30 6.11 16.92
N ALA A 255 -9.00 6.32 16.88
CA ALA A 255 -8.41 7.56 17.34
C ALA A 255 -8.87 8.78 16.53
N GLY A 256 -9.04 9.92 17.21
CA GLY A 256 -9.46 11.18 16.58
C GLY A 256 -10.93 11.24 16.13
N LEU A 257 -11.75 10.22 16.42
CA LEU A 257 -13.16 10.18 15.99
C LEU A 257 -14.08 11.23 16.63
N GLU A 258 -13.69 11.85 17.75
CA GLU A 258 -14.60 12.72 18.52
C GLU A 258 -14.56 14.21 18.12
N ASP A 259 -13.48 14.70 17.47
CA ASP A 259 -13.29 16.14 17.24
C ASP A 259 -13.22 16.58 15.76
N GLN A 260 -13.16 15.64 14.80
CA GLN A 260 -13.25 15.95 13.38
C GLN A 260 -14.68 15.70 12.92
N GLY A 261 -15.47 16.78 12.78
CA GLY A 261 -16.87 16.72 12.35
C GLY A 261 -17.06 15.75 11.20
N THR A 262 -18.14 14.96 11.27
CA THR A 262 -18.58 13.88 10.37
C THR A 262 -18.73 14.26 8.88
N GLU A 263 -18.21 15.40 8.43
CA GLU A 263 -18.40 15.94 7.09
C GLU A 263 -17.10 16.12 6.26
N GLY A 264 -15.90 15.98 6.84
CA GLY A 264 -14.63 16.30 6.14
C GLY A 264 -13.62 15.17 5.93
N GLY A 265 -13.83 13.99 6.50
CA GLY A 265 -12.87 12.90 6.41
C GLY A 265 -13.29 11.90 5.34
N GLU A 266 -12.61 11.96 4.18
CA GLU A 266 -12.43 10.89 3.18
C GLU A 266 -13.44 10.72 2.02
N PRO A 267 -12.99 10.19 0.86
CA PRO A 267 -13.77 10.18 -0.38
C PRO A 267 -15.05 9.35 -0.27
N GLY A 268 -16.19 9.97 -0.61
CA GLY A 268 -17.40 9.23 -0.98
C GLY A 268 -18.03 8.36 0.10
N GLY A 269 -17.82 8.68 1.39
CA GLY A 269 -18.37 7.90 2.50
C GLY A 269 -17.51 6.70 2.89
N TRP A 270 -16.20 6.77 2.67
CA TRP A 270 -15.23 5.79 3.14
C TRP A 270 -14.40 6.33 4.31
N ARG A 271 -13.88 5.38 5.10
CA ARG A 271 -13.13 5.40 6.36
C ARG A 271 -11.74 4.73 6.33
N LEU A 272 -10.59 5.37 6.49
CA LEU A 272 -9.29 4.74 6.65
C LEU A 272 -9.06 4.53 8.15
N TYR A 273 -8.80 3.28 8.52
CA TYR A 273 -8.60 2.88 9.90
C TYR A 273 -7.27 2.17 10.07
N ASN A 274 -6.57 2.48 11.15
CA ASN A 274 -5.40 1.73 11.60
C ASN A 274 -5.86 0.38 12.15
N VAL A 275 -5.31 -0.73 11.64
CA VAL A 275 -5.54 -2.07 12.16
C VAL A 275 -4.57 -2.30 13.31
N VAL A 276 -5.08 -2.77 14.44
CA VAL A 276 -4.25 -3.16 15.58
C VAL A 276 -4.27 -4.67 15.70
N GLU A 277 -3.11 -5.30 15.56
CA GLU A 277 -2.94 -6.74 15.65
C GLU A 277 -2.92 -7.22 17.11
N ASN A 278 -2.96 -8.54 17.31
CA ASN A 278 -3.00 -9.15 18.65
C ASN A 278 -1.75 -8.95 19.50
N ASP A 279 -0.61 -8.62 18.89
CA ASP A 279 0.63 -8.25 19.58
C ASP A 279 0.77 -6.73 19.78
N ASP A 280 -0.32 -5.99 19.59
CA ASP A 280 -0.41 -4.54 19.66
C ASP A 280 0.39 -3.80 18.55
N SER A 281 0.79 -4.49 17.49
CA SER A 281 1.36 -3.83 16.30
C SER A 281 0.29 -3.14 15.44
N VAL A 282 0.72 -2.13 14.67
CA VAL A 282 -0.12 -1.42 13.68
C VAL A 282 0.48 -1.64 12.29
N GLU A 283 0.35 -2.86 11.77
CA GLU A 283 1.03 -3.29 10.52
C GLU A 283 0.35 -2.81 9.24
N ARG A 284 -0.86 -2.28 9.32
CA ARG A 284 -1.62 -1.85 8.15
C ARG A 284 -2.78 -0.94 8.49
N CYS A 285 -3.28 -0.27 7.46
CA CYS A 285 -4.56 0.40 7.50
C CYS A 285 -5.47 -0.12 6.39
N ILE A 286 -6.77 0.08 6.62
CA ILE A 286 -7.84 -0.47 5.80
C ILE A 286 -8.93 0.56 5.59
N TRP A 287 -9.62 0.45 4.48
CA TRP A 287 -10.81 1.25 4.16
C TRP A 287 -12.07 0.52 4.63
N LEU A 288 -13.01 1.27 5.22
CA LEU A 288 -14.34 0.81 5.63
C LEU A 288 -15.40 1.84 5.22
N PRO A 289 -16.62 1.42 4.83
CA PRO A 289 -17.69 2.37 4.54
C PRO A 289 -18.20 3.04 5.83
N ILE A 290 -18.50 4.34 5.75
CA ILE A 290 -19.19 5.12 6.79
C ILE A 290 -20.70 4.87 6.65
N HIS A 291 -21.35 4.47 7.74
CA HIS A 291 -22.80 4.21 7.81
C HIS A 291 -23.58 5.32 8.52
#